data_AF-A0A1H8KVS8-F1
#
_entry.id   AF-A0A1H8KVS8-F1
#
_cell.length_a   1.000
_cell.length_b   1.000
_cell.length_c   1.000
_cell.angle_alpha   90.00
_cell.angle_beta   90.00
_cell.angle_gamma   90.00
#
_symmetry.space_group_name_H-M   'P 1'
#
loop_
_entity.id
_entity.type
_entity.pdbx_description
1 polymer ?
#
loop_
_entity_poly.entity_id
_entity_poly.type
_entity_poly.pdbx_seq_one_letter_code
_entity_poly.pdbx_strand_id
1 'polypeptide(L)'
;MNKLITGALTGAALMTIPLAASALVIDINTYLSGNPAGSNVTVATLTLTQNGNNVDFKFENSVSNLGAIGDDAFISGLLFSYDGSPALNSGSFWNFGGTQLVAAADFGINPPGKDAGYDFYLDLDYPTSNNNPTLRFTDGEYSTWTVSAADGVSAVLVSDFAVLVNASDGGDKPASLAMVHIQQIGAGPGGSGSLKYVGSEGTTPPQEDPETVPEPVTLALLGLGMASLTWIRKRKK
;
A
#
# COMPACT_ATOMS: atom_id res chain seq x y z
N MET A 1 67.19 -16.37 -10.56
CA MET A 1 66.06 -15.47 -10.83
C MET A 1 64.83 -16.32 -11.05
N ASN A 2 63.74 -16.04 -10.31
CA ASN A 2 62.33 -16.21 -10.69
C ASN A 2 61.49 -15.99 -9.42
N LYS A 3 60.97 -14.76 -9.27
CA LYS A 3 59.98 -14.41 -8.25
C LYS A 3 58.60 -14.58 -8.87
N LEU A 4 57.77 -15.45 -8.28
CA LEU A 4 56.34 -15.55 -8.60
C LEU A 4 55.63 -14.37 -7.91
N ILE A 5 54.99 -13.52 -8.71
CA ILE A 5 54.14 -12.41 -8.24
C ILE A 5 52.71 -12.94 -8.19
N THR A 6 52.16 -13.06 -6.99
CA THR A 6 50.75 -13.34 -6.75
C THR A 6 49.97 -12.03 -6.92
N GLY A 7 49.16 -11.93 -7.98
CA GLY A 7 48.20 -10.84 -8.15
C GLY A 7 46.93 -11.13 -7.35
N ALA A 8 46.64 -10.31 -6.35
CA ALA A 8 45.37 -10.32 -5.65
C ALA A 8 44.36 -9.47 -6.43
N LEU A 9 43.30 -10.12 -6.93
CA LEU A 9 42.16 -9.49 -7.58
C LEU A 9 41.22 -8.96 -6.48
N THR A 10 41.28 -7.66 -6.19
CA THR A 10 40.29 -7.00 -5.32
C THR A 10 39.06 -6.65 -6.15
N GLY A 11 38.07 -7.54 -6.17
CA GLY A 11 36.72 -7.24 -6.65
C GLY A 11 36.00 -6.39 -5.62
N ALA A 12 35.76 -5.11 -5.93
CA ALA A 12 34.86 -4.27 -5.16
C ALA A 12 33.42 -4.76 -5.40
N ALA A 13 32.87 -5.51 -4.45
CA ALA A 13 31.45 -5.79 -4.40
C ALA A 13 30.73 -4.49 -4.02
N LEU A 14 30.03 -3.88 -4.98
CA LEU A 14 29.04 -2.86 -4.71
C LEU A 14 27.94 -3.50 -3.86
N MET A 15 27.98 -3.27 -2.56
CA MET A 15 26.85 -3.61 -1.68
C MET A 15 25.74 -2.60 -1.99
N THR A 16 24.74 -3.04 -2.74
CA THR A 16 23.47 -2.32 -2.83
C THR A 16 22.78 -2.47 -1.48
N ILE A 17 22.84 -1.43 -0.66
CA ILE A 17 22.04 -1.32 0.56
C ILE A 17 20.58 -1.33 0.09
N PRO A 18 19.71 -2.22 0.57
CA PRO A 18 18.28 -2.07 0.30
C PRO A 18 17.84 -0.75 0.92
N LEU A 19 17.44 0.22 0.09
CA LEU A 19 16.71 1.38 0.59
C LEU A 19 15.44 0.83 1.24
N ALA A 20 15.25 1.09 2.53
CA ALA A 20 13.96 0.85 3.16
C ALA A 20 12.91 1.63 2.34
N ALA A 21 11.94 0.90 1.79
CA ALA A 21 10.89 1.52 1.01
C ALA A 21 10.05 2.40 1.95
N SER A 22 9.93 3.69 1.64
CA SER A 22 8.96 4.54 2.32
C SER A 22 7.58 3.97 2.02
N ALA A 23 6.87 3.56 3.07
CA ALA A 23 5.53 3.02 2.96
C ALA A 23 4.55 3.90 3.74
N LEU A 24 3.40 4.20 3.15
CA LEU A 24 2.28 4.85 3.81
C LEU A 24 1.18 3.82 3.95
N VAL A 25 0.78 3.53 5.19
CA VAL A 25 -0.29 2.59 5.51
C VAL A 25 -1.48 3.35 6.07
N ILE A 26 -2.61 3.28 5.36
CA ILE A 26 -3.86 3.95 5.70
C ILE A 26 -4.85 2.87 6.15
N ASP A 27 -5.22 2.92 7.42
CA ASP A 27 -6.31 2.12 7.98
C ASP A 27 -7.63 2.87 7.76
N ILE A 28 -8.56 2.24 7.05
CA ILE A 28 -9.87 2.82 6.73
C ILE A 28 -10.86 2.26 7.74
N ASN A 29 -11.07 3.03 8.81
CA ASN A 29 -11.73 2.53 10.02
C ASN A 29 -12.81 3.44 10.60
N THR A 30 -12.99 4.64 10.05
CA THR A 30 -13.92 5.63 10.59
C THR A 30 -15.20 5.63 9.76
N TYR A 31 -16.32 5.31 10.40
CA TYR A 31 -17.63 5.36 9.77
C TYR A 31 -18.01 6.81 9.47
N LEU A 32 -18.45 7.08 8.24
CA LEU A 32 -18.84 8.41 7.80
C LEU A 32 -20.36 8.53 7.63
N SER A 33 -20.96 7.65 6.84
CA SER A 33 -22.39 7.70 6.52
C SER A 33 -22.90 6.37 5.96
N GLY A 34 -24.21 6.19 5.97
CA GLY A 34 -24.84 4.99 5.45
C GLY A 34 -26.18 4.69 6.12
N ASN A 35 -26.88 3.68 5.60
CA ASN A 35 -28.12 3.19 6.17
C ASN A 35 -28.18 1.65 6.09
N PRO A 36 -28.32 0.93 7.21
CA PRO A 36 -28.34 1.44 8.58
C PRO A 36 -26.97 2.02 8.98
N ALA A 37 -26.93 2.77 10.09
CA ALA A 37 -25.68 3.35 10.56
C ALA A 37 -24.67 2.27 10.96
N GLY A 38 -23.43 2.41 10.50
CA GLY A 38 -22.31 1.56 10.88
C GLY A 38 -21.65 2.00 12.19
N SER A 39 -20.56 1.32 12.53
CA SER A 39 -19.66 1.65 13.64
C SER A 39 -18.22 1.81 13.14
N ASN A 40 -17.36 2.47 13.90
CA ASN A 40 -15.93 2.52 13.61
C ASN A 40 -15.31 1.12 13.73
N VAL A 41 -14.74 0.65 12.64
CA VAL A 41 -14.08 -0.66 12.49
C VAL A 41 -13.24 -0.61 11.22
N THR A 42 -12.07 -1.23 11.22
CA THR A 42 -11.27 -1.42 10.01
C THR A 42 -12.06 -2.22 8.99
N VAL A 43 -12.36 -1.57 7.86
CA VAL A 43 -13.04 -2.20 6.73
C VAL A 43 -12.08 -2.50 5.58
N ALA A 44 -10.98 -1.77 5.50
CA ALA A 44 -9.95 -1.99 4.50
C ALA A 44 -8.62 -1.36 4.93
N THR A 45 -7.53 -1.83 4.34
CA THR A 45 -6.20 -1.24 4.51
C THR A 45 -5.61 -0.90 3.15
N LEU A 46 -5.12 0.33 2.99
CA LEU A 46 -4.43 0.78 1.79
C LEU A 46 -2.95 1.01 2.12
N THR A 47 -2.07 0.26 1.48
CA THR A 47 -0.61 0.40 1.62
C THR A 47 -0.01 0.93 0.34
N LEU A 48 0.72 2.04 0.44
CA LEU A 48 1.51 2.62 -0.65
C LEU A 48 2.97 2.38 -0.36
N THR A 49 3.75 1.99 -1.36
CA THR A 49 5.18 1.71 -1.23
C THR A 49 5.93 2.38 -2.37
N GLN A 50 6.98 3.14 -2.06
CA GLN A 50 7.82 3.75 -3.09
C GLN A 50 8.59 2.66 -3.85
N ASN A 51 8.43 2.60 -5.17
CA ASN A 51 9.13 1.70 -6.08
C ASN A 51 9.81 2.49 -7.21
N GLY A 52 11.04 2.95 -6.96
CA GLY A 52 11.76 3.83 -7.88
C GLY A 52 11.00 5.14 -8.07
N ASN A 53 10.66 5.47 -9.33
CA ASN A 53 9.90 6.67 -9.69
C ASN A 53 8.37 6.48 -9.62
N ASN A 54 7.91 5.32 -9.15
CA ASN A 54 6.51 4.96 -9.09
C ASN A 54 6.09 4.65 -7.65
N VAL A 55 4.79 4.60 -7.43
CA VAL A 55 4.21 4.15 -6.15
C VAL A 55 3.37 2.91 -6.40
N ASP A 56 3.71 1.84 -5.70
CA ASP A 56 2.93 0.61 -5.69
C ASP A 56 1.89 0.66 -4.59
N PHE A 57 0.66 0.29 -4.93
CA PHE A 57 -0.48 0.22 -4.04
C PHE A 57 -0.85 -1.23 -3.79
N LYS A 58 -1.22 -1.53 -2.56
CA LYS A 58 -1.90 -2.75 -2.14
C LYS A 58 -3.12 -2.36 -1.32
N PHE A 59 -4.29 -2.74 -1.80
CA PHE A 59 -5.56 -2.49 -1.14
C PHE A 59 -6.20 -3.80 -0.71
N GLU A 60 -6.37 -3.97 0.60
CA GLU A 60 -6.87 -5.19 1.22
C GLU A 60 -8.26 -4.97 1.77
N ASN A 61 -9.18 -5.86 1.39
CA ASN A 61 -10.55 -5.83 1.87
C ASN A 61 -10.70 -6.65 3.15
N SER A 62 -11.32 -6.05 4.16
CA SER A 62 -11.68 -6.71 5.43
C SER A 62 -13.16 -6.53 5.76
N VAL A 63 -13.97 -6.16 4.76
CA VAL A 63 -15.42 -6.05 4.85
C VAL A 63 -15.99 -7.45 5.01
N SER A 64 -16.27 -7.78 6.26
CA SER A 64 -17.02 -8.96 6.65
C SER A 64 -18.38 -8.53 7.21
N ASN A 65 -18.93 -9.28 8.17
CA ASN A 65 -20.16 -8.89 8.85
C ASN A 65 -19.91 -7.63 9.71
N LEU A 66 -20.36 -6.47 9.21
CA LEU A 66 -20.24 -5.19 9.92
C LEU A 66 -21.37 -4.96 10.94
N GLY A 67 -22.21 -5.96 11.19
CA GLY A 67 -23.39 -5.91 12.08
C GLY A 67 -24.54 -5.08 11.50
N ALA A 68 -24.24 -3.90 10.97
CA ALA A 68 -25.18 -2.99 10.32
C ALA A 68 -25.65 -3.54 8.95
N ILE A 69 -24.74 -4.14 8.18
CA ILE A 69 -25.04 -4.75 6.89
C ILE A 69 -24.65 -6.23 6.89
N GLY A 70 -25.29 -7.02 6.04
CA GLY A 70 -25.13 -8.48 5.97
C GLY A 70 -23.72 -8.94 5.60
N ASP A 71 -23.52 -10.25 5.70
CA ASP A 71 -22.28 -10.95 5.32
C ASP A 71 -21.99 -10.94 3.81
N ASP A 72 -22.94 -10.42 3.03
CA ASP A 72 -22.88 -10.25 1.59
C ASP A 72 -22.40 -8.85 1.17
N ALA A 73 -21.86 -8.06 2.10
CA ALA A 73 -21.27 -6.77 1.83
C ALA A 73 -19.94 -6.89 1.05
N PHE A 74 -19.69 -5.92 0.17
CA PHE A 74 -18.49 -5.85 -0.66
C PHE A 74 -18.05 -4.40 -0.87
N ILE A 75 -16.78 -4.21 -1.22
CA ILE A 75 -16.26 -2.89 -1.62
C ILE A 75 -16.67 -2.63 -3.07
N SER A 76 -17.33 -1.49 -3.28
CA SER A 76 -17.80 -1.03 -4.59
C SER A 76 -16.92 0.08 -5.17
N GLY A 77 -16.13 0.76 -4.33
CA GLY A 77 -15.22 1.79 -4.79
C GLY A 77 -14.26 2.27 -3.70
N LEU A 78 -13.15 2.84 -4.15
CA LEU A 78 -12.13 3.49 -3.34
C LEU A 78 -11.87 4.89 -3.91
N LEU A 79 -11.92 5.92 -3.07
CA LEU A 79 -11.52 7.27 -3.41
C LEU A 79 -10.28 7.63 -2.58
N PHE A 80 -9.34 8.36 -3.16
CA PHE A 80 -8.10 8.70 -2.47
C PHE A 80 -7.46 9.99 -2.97
N SER A 81 -6.69 10.61 -2.09
CA SER A 81 -6.06 11.92 -2.29
C SER A 81 -4.82 11.84 -3.17
N TYR A 82 -4.60 12.88 -3.97
CA TYR A 82 -3.36 13.10 -4.70
C TYR A 82 -3.20 14.61 -4.97
N ASP A 83 -2.00 15.15 -4.74
CA ASP A 83 -1.64 16.56 -5.05
C ASP A 83 -0.23 16.64 -5.67
N GLY A 84 0.17 15.56 -6.35
CA GLY A 84 1.50 15.46 -6.92
C GLY A 84 1.65 16.18 -8.26
N SER A 85 2.92 16.37 -8.62
CA SER A 85 3.34 16.76 -9.97
C SER A 85 4.29 15.68 -10.49
N PRO A 86 3.98 15.01 -11.61
CA PRO A 86 3.08 15.46 -12.67
C PRO A 86 1.63 15.01 -12.49
N ALA A 87 0.70 15.73 -13.11
CA ALA A 87 -0.70 15.30 -13.19
C ALA A 87 -0.82 13.90 -13.82
N LEU A 88 -1.66 13.07 -13.21
CA LEU A 88 -1.90 11.70 -13.66
C LEU A 88 -2.85 11.68 -14.88
N ASN A 89 -2.78 10.62 -15.67
CA ASN A 89 -3.77 10.33 -16.71
C ASN A 89 -4.05 8.82 -16.79
N SER A 90 -4.89 8.38 -17.73
CA SER A 90 -5.26 6.96 -17.85
C SER A 90 -4.05 6.03 -18.06
N GLY A 91 -2.93 6.52 -18.59
CA GLY A 91 -1.69 5.75 -18.75
C GLY A 91 -0.86 5.61 -17.47
N SER A 92 -1.24 6.29 -16.38
CA SER A 92 -0.53 6.27 -15.10
C SER A 92 -0.77 5.00 -14.28
N PHE A 93 -1.78 4.20 -14.61
CA PHE A 93 -2.22 3.09 -13.77
C PHE A 93 -1.92 1.74 -14.41
N TRP A 94 -1.25 0.86 -13.66
CA TRP A 94 -0.93 -0.49 -14.11
C TRP A 94 -1.17 -1.53 -13.03
N ASN A 95 -2.03 -2.52 -13.29
CA ASN A 95 -2.21 -3.64 -12.37
C ASN A 95 -1.07 -4.67 -12.51
N PHE A 96 -0.63 -5.22 -11.38
CA PHE A 96 0.43 -6.23 -11.36
C PHE A 96 0.08 -7.48 -10.55
N GLY A 97 -1.18 -7.63 -10.12
CA GLY A 97 -1.60 -8.74 -9.28
C GLY A 97 -2.88 -8.46 -8.51
N GLY A 98 -3.07 -9.19 -7.41
CA GLY A 98 -4.32 -9.20 -6.65
C GLY A 98 -5.21 -10.40 -6.99
N THR A 99 -6.11 -10.70 -6.06
CA THR A 99 -7.28 -11.53 -6.36
C THR A 99 -8.31 -10.72 -7.14
N GLN A 100 -8.36 -9.41 -6.89
CA GLN A 100 -9.18 -8.45 -7.62
C GLN A 100 -8.32 -7.63 -8.59
N LEU A 101 -8.54 -7.85 -9.88
CA LEU A 101 -7.86 -7.13 -10.94
C LEU A 101 -8.54 -5.78 -11.17
N VAL A 102 -7.73 -4.76 -11.47
CA VAL A 102 -8.16 -3.42 -11.86
C VAL A 102 -7.49 -3.05 -13.18
N ALA A 103 -8.17 -2.25 -13.98
CA ALA A 103 -7.68 -1.72 -15.24
C ALA A 103 -7.63 -0.20 -15.18
N ALA A 104 -6.83 0.40 -16.06
CA ALA A 104 -6.77 1.86 -16.20
C ALA A 104 -8.15 2.53 -16.42
N ALA A 105 -9.11 1.81 -17.00
CA ALA A 105 -10.46 2.32 -17.24
C ALA A 105 -11.35 2.33 -15.99
N ASP A 106 -10.96 1.63 -14.92
CA ASP A 106 -11.67 1.60 -13.64
C ASP A 106 -11.29 2.80 -12.76
N PHE A 107 -10.24 3.54 -13.14
CA PHE A 107 -9.82 4.76 -12.46
C PHE A 107 -10.45 5.99 -13.09
N GLY A 108 -11.04 6.85 -12.26
CA GLY A 108 -11.31 8.23 -12.62
C GLY A 108 -10.28 9.17 -12.02
N ILE A 109 -10.05 10.28 -12.73
CA ILE A 109 -9.16 11.37 -12.30
C ILE A 109 -9.98 12.64 -12.27
N ASN A 110 -9.93 13.34 -11.13
CA ASN A 110 -10.84 14.44 -10.78
C ASN A 110 -12.30 14.02 -10.99
N PRO A 111 -12.79 13.00 -10.25
CA PRO A 111 -14.17 12.58 -10.35
C PRO A 111 -15.12 13.78 -10.17
N PRO A 112 -16.20 13.88 -10.98
CA PRO A 112 -17.07 15.04 -10.95
C PRO A 112 -17.88 15.11 -9.65
N GLY A 113 -17.80 16.25 -8.97
CA GLY A 113 -18.60 16.52 -7.78
C GLY A 113 -17.86 16.19 -6.49
N LYS A 114 -18.58 16.23 -5.36
CA LYS A 114 -18.02 15.93 -4.03
C LYS A 114 -18.72 14.72 -3.44
N ASP A 115 -17.94 13.75 -2.98
CA ASP A 115 -18.47 12.58 -2.30
C ASP A 115 -18.50 12.83 -0.79
N ALA A 116 -19.72 12.87 -0.24
CA ALA A 116 -19.97 13.17 1.17
C ALA A 116 -19.20 14.43 1.64
N GLY A 117 -19.06 15.41 0.75
CA GLY A 117 -18.39 16.68 1.01
C GLY A 117 -16.90 16.73 0.70
N TYR A 118 -16.26 15.58 0.50
CA TYR A 118 -14.85 15.45 0.13
C TYR A 118 -14.68 15.56 -1.37
N ASP A 119 -13.55 16.12 -1.77
CA ASP A 119 -13.15 16.35 -3.17
C ASP A 119 -11.85 15.58 -3.41
N PHE A 120 -11.97 14.25 -3.52
CA PHE A 120 -10.83 13.37 -3.74
C PHE A 120 -10.38 13.42 -5.20
N TYR A 121 -9.06 13.34 -5.43
CA TYR A 121 -8.50 13.44 -6.79
C TYR A 121 -8.71 12.16 -7.62
N LEU A 122 -8.73 10.99 -6.98
CA LEU A 122 -8.88 9.70 -7.64
C LEU A 122 -10.07 8.94 -7.08
N ASP A 123 -10.74 8.23 -7.98
CA ASP A 123 -11.65 7.14 -7.67
C ASP A 123 -11.26 5.89 -8.44
N LEU A 124 -11.53 4.74 -7.83
CA LEU A 124 -11.31 3.40 -8.38
C LEU A 124 -12.59 2.60 -8.15
N ASP A 125 -13.23 2.21 -9.25
CA ASP A 125 -14.46 1.44 -9.24
C ASP A 125 -14.20 -0.06 -9.18
N TYR A 126 -14.99 -0.77 -8.38
CA TYR A 126 -15.00 -2.23 -8.33
C TYR A 126 -16.31 -2.79 -8.89
N PRO A 127 -16.32 -4.00 -9.49
CA PRO A 127 -17.53 -4.59 -10.04
C PRO A 127 -18.63 -4.77 -8.98
N THR A 128 -19.81 -4.23 -9.24
CA THR A 128 -21.00 -4.34 -8.35
C THR A 128 -22.06 -5.32 -8.87
N SER A 129 -21.89 -5.81 -10.10
CA SER A 129 -22.92 -6.52 -10.88
C SER A 129 -23.50 -7.74 -10.17
N ASN A 130 -24.83 -7.81 -10.14
CA ASN A 130 -25.57 -9.00 -9.71
C ASN A 130 -25.44 -10.20 -10.66
N ASN A 131 -25.11 -9.94 -11.93
CA ASN A 131 -25.02 -10.99 -12.94
C ASN A 131 -23.73 -11.80 -12.84
N ASN A 132 -22.70 -11.26 -12.18
CA ASN A 132 -21.49 -12.01 -11.90
C ASN A 132 -20.96 -11.70 -10.49
N PRO A 133 -21.62 -12.26 -9.45
CA PRO A 133 -21.29 -12.00 -8.04
C PRO A 133 -19.84 -12.30 -7.67
N THR A 134 -19.19 -13.23 -8.37
CA THR A 134 -17.81 -13.66 -8.09
C THR A 134 -16.76 -12.65 -8.51
N LEU A 135 -17.14 -11.54 -9.16
CA LEU A 135 -16.22 -10.45 -9.52
C LEU A 135 -16.24 -9.30 -8.51
N ARG A 136 -17.11 -9.36 -7.50
CA ARG A 136 -17.21 -8.34 -6.46
C ARG A 136 -16.01 -8.45 -5.54
N PHE A 137 -15.56 -7.30 -5.07
CA PHE A 137 -14.43 -7.24 -4.16
C PHE A 137 -14.88 -7.55 -2.73
N THR A 138 -14.60 -8.77 -2.25
CA THR A 138 -15.14 -9.37 -1.02
C THR A 138 -14.07 -9.58 0.05
N ASP A 139 -14.48 -10.00 1.26
CA ASP A 139 -13.58 -10.19 2.40
C ASP A 139 -12.36 -11.07 2.09
N GLY A 140 -11.17 -10.63 2.53
CA GLY A 140 -9.91 -11.33 2.34
C GLY A 140 -9.30 -11.22 0.93
N GLU A 141 -10.00 -10.57 0.00
CA GLU A 141 -9.44 -10.24 -1.31
C GLU A 141 -8.53 -9.01 -1.22
N TYR A 142 -7.67 -8.87 -2.22
CA TYR A 142 -6.84 -7.68 -2.38
C TYR A 142 -6.63 -7.31 -3.85
N SER A 143 -6.33 -6.03 -4.09
CA SER A 143 -5.94 -5.49 -5.39
C SER A 143 -4.58 -4.81 -5.30
N THR A 144 -3.78 -4.90 -6.37
CA THR A 144 -2.48 -4.24 -6.43
C THR A 144 -2.28 -3.52 -7.76
N TRP A 145 -1.81 -2.28 -7.71
CA TRP A 145 -1.53 -1.48 -8.89
C TRP A 145 -0.36 -0.54 -8.64
N THR A 146 0.29 -0.13 -9.72
CA THR A 146 1.34 0.88 -9.71
C THR A 146 0.77 2.17 -10.27
N VAL A 147 1.11 3.30 -9.64
CA VAL A 147 0.92 4.64 -10.19
C VAL A 147 2.28 5.19 -10.63
N SER A 148 2.35 5.58 -11.89
CA SER A 148 3.53 6.19 -12.50
C SER A 148 3.19 7.50 -13.18
N ALA A 149 4.20 8.35 -13.38
CA ALA A 149 4.05 9.50 -14.23
C ALA A 149 3.78 9.05 -15.67
N ALA A 150 2.80 9.68 -16.31
CA ALA A 150 2.43 9.30 -17.68
C ALA A 150 3.51 9.62 -18.73
N ASP A 151 4.44 10.52 -18.40
CA ASP A 151 5.62 10.79 -19.23
C ASP A 151 6.70 9.70 -19.11
N GLY A 152 6.55 8.76 -18.17
CA GLY A 152 7.48 7.66 -17.91
C GLY A 152 8.83 8.08 -17.33
N VAL A 153 9.02 9.36 -16.98
CA VAL A 153 10.30 9.93 -16.54
C VAL A 153 10.17 10.57 -15.17
N SER A 154 9.12 11.35 -14.96
CA SER A 154 8.91 12.06 -13.71
C SER A 154 8.62 11.09 -12.56
N ALA A 155 9.00 11.48 -11.35
CA ALA A 155 8.73 10.68 -10.16
C ALA A 155 7.33 10.97 -9.64
N VAL A 156 6.59 9.91 -9.33
CA VAL A 156 5.43 9.95 -8.43
C VAL A 156 5.91 9.47 -7.07
N LEU A 157 5.63 10.25 -6.03
CA LEU A 157 6.12 9.99 -4.68
C LEU A 157 4.97 9.58 -3.76
N VAL A 158 5.28 8.73 -2.76
CA VAL A 158 4.30 8.38 -1.71
C VAL A 158 3.76 9.63 -1.00
N SER A 159 4.57 10.67 -0.83
CA SER A 159 4.16 11.95 -0.25
C SER A 159 3.07 12.67 -1.03
N ASP A 160 2.96 12.42 -2.34
CA ASP A 160 1.94 13.02 -3.20
C ASP A 160 0.53 12.55 -2.82
N PHE A 161 0.42 11.40 -2.14
CA PHE A 161 -0.82 10.80 -1.66
C PHE A 161 -1.07 11.02 -0.17
N ALA A 162 -0.22 11.78 0.52
CA ALA A 162 -0.32 12.04 1.96
C ALA A 162 -1.07 13.34 2.29
N VAL A 163 -1.83 13.88 1.33
CA VAL A 163 -2.54 15.16 1.48
C VAL A 163 -3.95 14.95 2.00
N LEU A 164 -4.24 15.50 3.17
CA LEU A 164 -5.56 15.40 3.79
C LEU A 164 -6.60 16.23 3.04
N VAL A 165 -7.70 15.58 2.66
CA VAL A 165 -8.86 16.22 2.05
C VAL A 165 -9.86 16.60 3.13
N ASN A 166 -10.27 17.88 3.14
CA ASN A 166 -11.27 18.39 4.09
C ASN A 166 -12.67 18.32 3.48
N ALA A 167 -13.65 17.85 4.26
CA ALA A 167 -15.05 17.93 3.87
C ALA A 167 -15.53 19.38 3.85
N SER A 168 -16.16 19.80 2.75
CA SER A 168 -16.56 21.20 2.51
C SER A 168 -17.99 21.54 2.93
N ASP A 169 -18.79 20.54 3.30
CA ASP A 169 -20.23 20.63 3.56
C ASP A 169 -20.59 20.76 5.06
N GLY A 170 -19.64 21.16 5.91
CA GLY A 170 -19.94 21.81 7.19
C GLY A 170 -20.43 20.91 8.34
N GLY A 171 -19.80 19.77 8.57
CA GLY A 171 -19.95 18.98 9.81
C GLY A 171 -18.59 18.64 10.44
N ASP A 172 -18.58 18.08 11.66
CA ASP A 172 -17.39 17.58 12.37
C ASP A 172 -16.83 16.29 11.74
N LYS A 173 -16.67 16.28 10.41
CA LYS A 173 -16.08 15.16 9.67
C LYS A 173 -14.55 15.29 9.71
N PRO A 174 -13.80 14.20 9.93
CA PRO A 174 -12.34 14.26 9.97
C PRO A 174 -11.77 14.57 8.59
N ALA A 175 -10.62 15.23 8.51
CA ALA A 175 -9.87 15.30 7.26
C ALA A 175 -9.35 13.90 6.91
N SER A 176 -9.35 13.51 5.63
CA SER A 176 -9.11 12.12 5.24
C SER A 176 -8.24 11.96 3.99
N LEU A 177 -7.49 10.86 3.93
CA LEU A 177 -6.62 10.49 2.81
C LEU A 177 -7.34 9.57 1.80
N ALA A 178 -8.27 8.75 2.30
CA ALA A 178 -9.04 7.82 1.47
C ALA A 178 -10.46 7.64 2.01
N MET A 179 -11.36 7.25 1.11
CA MET A 179 -12.73 6.85 1.40
C MET A 179 -13.05 5.54 0.69
N VAL A 180 -13.80 4.66 1.35
CA VAL A 180 -14.28 3.41 0.78
C VAL A 180 -15.80 3.39 0.75
N HIS A 181 -16.33 2.91 -0.36
CA HIS A 181 -17.76 2.66 -0.54
C HIS A 181 -18.04 1.17 -0.38
N ILE A 182 -18.88 0.85 0.58
CA ILE A 182 -19.33 -0.51 0.86
C ILE A 182 -20.79 -0.63 0.43
N GLN A 183 -21.12 -1.76 -0.19
CA GLN A 183 -22.45 -2.05 -0.68
C GLN A 183 -22.84 -3.49 -0.34
N GLN A 184 -24.08 -3.65 0.13
CA GLN A 184 -24.72 -4.95 0.31
C GLN A 184 -25.38 -5.41 -0.99
N ILE A 185 -25.54 -6.72 -1.22
CA ILE A 185 -26.23 -7.21 -2.42
C ILE A 185 -27.66 -6.68 -2.45
N GLY A 186 -28.06 -6.15 -3.60
CA GLY A 186 -29.40 -5.59 -3.79
C GLY A 186 -29.60 -4.19 -3.21
N ALA A 187 -28.63 -3.67 -2.45
CA ALA A 187 -28.56 -2.24 -2.13
C ALA A 187 -28.19 -1.46 -3.40
N GLY A 188 -28.81 -0.31 -3.64
CA GLY A 188 -28.32 0.66 -4.63
C GLY A 188 -27.28 1.60 -4.00
N PRO A 189 -26.50 2.36 -4.81
CA PRO A 189 -25.61 3.39 -4.28
C PRO A 189 -26.37 4.39 -3.41
N GLY A 190 -25.90 4.63 -2.17
CA GLY A 190 -26.57 5.52 -1.22
C GLY A 190 -27.93 5.01 -0.69
N GLY A 191 -28.32 3.77 -1.03
CA GLY A 191 -29.54 3.12 -0.56
C GLY A 191 -29.35 2.38 0.78
N SER A 192 -30.42 1.69 1.20
CA SER A 192 -30.34 0.76 2.34
C SER A 192 -29.35 -0.36 2.00
N GLY A 193 -28.31 -0.52 2.82
CA GLY A 193 -27.18 -1.42 2.62
C GLY A 193 -25.94 -0.76 2.01
N SER A 194 -25.87 0.57 1.93
CA SER A 194 -24.67 1.30 1.47
C SER A 194 -24.03 2.07 2.63
N LEU A 195 -22.73 1.89 2.83
CA LEU A 195 -21.93 2.54 3.87
C LEU A 195 -20.70 3.22 3.26
N LYS A 196 -20.23 4.29 3.91
CA LYS A 196 -18.99 4.99 3.59
C LYS A 196 -18.10 5.07 4.81
N TYR A 197 -16.83 4.74 4.60
CA TYR A 197 -15.79 4.79 5.62
C TYR A 197 -14.62 5.63 5.13
N VAL A 198 -13.90 6.28 6.04
CA VAL A 198 -12.72 7.10 5.74
C VAL A 198 -11.51 6.67 6.55
N GLY A 199 -10.33 6.87 5.97
CA GLY A 199 -9.03 6.73 6.62
C GLY A 199 -8.36 8.09 6.75
N SER A 200 -8.08 8.51 7.98
CA SER A 200 -7.60 9.88 8.29
C SER A 200 -6.12 9.96 8.63
N GLU A 201 -5.52 8.84 9.05
CA GLU A 201 -4.12 8.79 9.43
C GLU A 201 -3.40 7.75 8.57
N GLY A 202 -2.32 8.19 7.92
CA GLY A 202 -1.36 7.30 7.31
C GLY A 202 -0.21 7.10 8.29
N THR A 203 0.06 5.86 8.69
CA THR A 203 1.25 5.54 9.47
C THR A 203 2.37 5.16 8.51
N THR A 204 3.55 5.73 8.70
CA THR A 204 4.76 5.15 8.12
C THR A 204 5.18 4.01 9.03
N PRO A 205 5.28 2.75 8.55
CA PRO A 205 5.83 1.67 9.35
C PRO A 205 7.21 2.08 9.87
N PRO A 206 7.64 1.62 11.06
CA PRO A 206 8.99 1.86 11.53
C PRO A 206 9.96 1.44 10.44
N GLN A 207 10.73 2.40 9.92
CA GLN A 207 11.83 2.09 9.03
C GLN A 207 12.81 1.27 9.86
N GLU A 208 13.02 -0.01 9.54
CA GLU A 208 14.15 -0.73 10.13
C GLU A 208 15.41 0.06 9.77
N ASP A 209 16.03 0.64 10.80
CA ASP A 209 17.25 1.40 10.64
C ASP A 209 18.31 0.44 10.05
N PRO A 210 18.96 0.77 8.92
CA PRO A 210 19.98 -0.11 8.33
C PRO A 210 21.21 -0.34 9.23
N GLU A 211 21.30 0.30 10.40
CA GLU A 211 22.50 0.32 11.25
C GLU A 211 22.67 -0.88 12.20
N THR A 212 21.87 -1.94 12.12
CA THR A 212 22.17 -3.19 12.85
C THR A 212 22.21 -4.42 11.96
N VAL A 213 22.96 -4.33 10.86
CA VAL A 213 23.60 -5.53 10.31
C VAL A 213 24.81 -5.83 11.19
N PRO A 214 24.88 -6.97 11.91
CA PRO A 214 26.13 -7.40 12.51
C PRO A 214 27.10 -7.60 11.37
N GLU A 215 28.20 -6.84 11.36
CA GLU A 215 29.20 -6.95 10.31
C GLU A 215 29.59 -8.43 10.11
N PRO A 216 29.62 -8.95 8.87
CA PRO A 216 30.11 -10.30 8.61
C PRO A 216 31.59 -10.47 9.03
N VAL A 217 32.28 -9.38 9.35
CA VAL A 217 33.64 -9.38 9.89
C VAL A 217 33.67 -9.87 11.35
N THR A 218 32.65 -9.58 12.17
CA THR A 218 32.63 -10.01 13.58
C THR A 218 32.40 -11.53 13.70
N LEU A 219 31.58 -12.11 12.83
CA LEU A 219 31.37 -13.57 12.74
C LEU A 219 32.58 -14.31 12.15
N ALA A 220 33.32 -13.69 11.23
CA ALA A 220 34.58 -14.25 10.73
C ALA A 220 35.69 -14.26 11.80
N LEU A 221 35.78 -13.22 12.65
CA LEU A 221 36.73 -13.17 13.76
C LEU A 221 36.38 -14.14 14.90
N LEU A 222 35.09 -14.35 15.20
CA LEU A 222 34.65 -15.37 16.17
C LEU A 222 34.83 -16.80 15.64
N GLY A 223 34.64 -17.03 14.33
CA GLY A 223 34.85 -18.33 13.68
C GLY A 223 36.34 -18.74 13.60
N LEU A 224 37.25 -17.80 13.36
CA LEU A 224 38.69 -18.07 13.33
C LEU A 224 39.31 -18.23 14.74
N GLY A 225 38.72 -17.61 15.77
CA GLY A 225 39.20 -17.71 17.15
C GLY A 225 39.09 -19.13 17.74
N MET A 226 38.03 -19.87 17.40
CA MET A 226 37.74 -21.19 17.96
C MET A 226 38.48 -22.35 17.26
N ALA A 227 38.98 -22.15 16.03
CA ALA A 227 39.77 -23.16 15.32
C ALA A 227 41.23 -23.27 15.83
N SER A 228 41.75 -22.22 16.48
CA SER A 228 43.14 -22.21 16.97
C SER A 228 43.36 -22.99 18.28
N LEU A 229 42.30 -23.22 19.08
CA LEU A 229 42.38 -23.94 20.35
C LEU A 229 42.37 -25.46 20.23
N THR A 230 41.91 -26.02 19.10
CA THR A 230 41.88 -27.47 18.88
C THR A 230 43.18 -28.02 18.28
N TRP A 231 44.03 -27.18 17.66
CA TRP A 231 45.31 -27.60 17.09
C TRP A 231 46.50 -27.53 18.06
N ILE A 232 46.43 -26.73 19.12
CA ILE A 232 47.47 -26.70 20.16
C ILE A 232 47.42 -27.94 21.08
N ARG A 233 46.28 -28.63 21.17
CA ARG A 233 46.14 -29.87 21.96
C ARG A 233 46.67 -31.14 21.29
N LYS A 234 46.99 -31.13 19.99
CA LYS A 234 47.54 -32.30 19.25
C LYS A 234 49.07 -32.31 19.10
N ARG A 235 49.81 -31.37 19.70
CA ARG A 235 51.30 -31.37 19.71
C ARG A 235 51.94 -31.57 21.10
N LYS A 236 51.19 -32.08 22.08
CA LYS A 236 51.76 -32.62 23.32
C LYS A 236 51.17 -33.99 23.64
N LYS A 237 51.63 -34.99 22.89
CA LYS A 237 51.94 -36.36 23.34
C LYS A 237 52.91 -36.95 22.33
#